data_AF-A0A3D5Z8J0-F1
#
_entry.id   AF-A0A3D5Z8J0-F1
#
_cell.length_a   1.000
_cell.length_b   1.000
_cell.length_c   1.000
_cell.angle_alpha   90.00
_cell.angle_beta   90.00
_cell.angle_gamma   90.00
#
_symmetry.space_group_name_H-M   'P 1'
#
loop_
_entity.id
_entity.type
_entity.pdbx_description
1 polymer ?
#
loop_
_entity_poly.entity_id
_entity_poly.type
_entity_poly.pdbx_seq_one_letter_code
_entity_poly.pdbx_strand_id
1 'polypeptide(L)'
;MKKIIIILISLVCIFIVFLTEESLRLKNYPYAKPIITLDKTQTCIPCLEIEESAEIEYYSLGFKMTMTYYNAKKDNETGQIIEVTSKDFYLFNTIKLWTWTKTSKN
;
A
#
# COMPACT_ATOMS: atom_id res chain seq x y z
N MET A 1 -30.66 -6.50 24.76
CA MET A 1 -30.39 -7.69 23.92
C MET A 1 -30.60 -7.44 22.43
N LYS A 2 -31.81 -7.09 21.94
CA LYS A 2 -32.06 -6.86 20.50
C LYS A 2 -31.07 -5.90 19.80
N LYS A 3 -30.73 -4.76 20.44
CA LYS A 3 -29.76 -3.79 19.89
C LYS A 3 -28.34 -4.37 19.74
N ILE A 4 -27.90 -5.20 20.69
CA ILE A 4 -26.57 -5.82 20.67
C ILE A 4 -26.48 -6.83 19.53
N ILE A 5 -27.53 -7.61 19.31
CA ILE A 5 -27.61 -8.57 18.19
C ILE A 5 -27.50 -7.85 16.85
N ILE A 6 -28.20 -6.72 16.68
CA ILE A 6 -28.11 -5.91 15.46
C ILE A 6 -26.66 -5.42 15.24
N ILE A 7 -26.00 -4.92 16.28
CA ILE A 7 -24.60 -4.47 16.18
C ILE A 7 -23.69 -5.63 15.77
N LEU A 8 -23.85 -6.81 16.37
CA LEU A 8 -23.06 -8.00 16.02
C LEU A 8 -23.29 -8.43 14.58
N ILE A 9 -24.53 -8.47 14.11
CA ILE A 9 -24.85 -8.79 12.72
C ILE A 9 -24.22 -7.77 11.78
N SER A 10 -24.33 -6.47 12.07
CA SER A 10 -23.70 -5.44 11.26
C SER A 10 -22.19 -5.58 11.18
N LEU A 11 -21.52 -5.89 12.31
CA LEU A 11 -20.08 -6.13 12.33
C LEU A 11 -19.69 -7.35 11.49
N VAL A 12 -20.45 -8.45 11.59
CA VAL A 12 -20.23 -9.65 10.77
C VAL A 12 -20.44 -9.34 9.29
N CYS A 13 -21.49 -8.61 8.92
CA CYS A 13 -21.72 -8.20 7.54
C CYS A 13 -20.57 -7.34 7.00
N ILE A 14 -20.10 -6.36 7.77
CA ILE A 14 -18.93 -5.55 7.39
C ILE A 14 -17.71 -6.47 7.19
N PHE A 15 -17.45 -7.36 8.13
CA PHE A 15 -16.31 -8.28 8.04
C PHE A 15 -16.37 -9.20 6.79
N ILE A 16 -17.55 -9.70 6.43
CA ILE A 16 -17.76 -10.51 5.22
C ILE A 16 -17.43 -9.71 3.95
N VAL A 17 -17.79 -8.42 3.89
CA VAL A 17 -17.43 -7.55 2.75
C VAL A 17 -15.91 -7.46 2.61
N PHE A 18 -15.20 -7.21 3.71
CA PHE A 18 -13.73 -7.17 3.71
C PHE A 18 -13.09 -8.49 3.27
N LEU A 19 -13.59 -9.64 3.75
CA LEU A 19 -13.09 -10.95 3.34
C LEU A 19 -13.35 -11.25 1.86
N THR A 20 -14.50 -10.83 1.35
CA THR A 20 -14.89 -11.05 -0.05
C THR A 20 -14.00 -10.25 -0.98
N GLU A 21 -13.80 -8.97 -0.69
CA GLU A 21 -12.88 -8.09 -1.42
C GLU A 21 -11.45 -8.63 -1.40
N GLU A 22 -10.98 -9.09 -0.25
CA GLU A 22 -9.64 -9.67 -0.12
C GLU A 22 -9.50 -10.99 -0.89
N SER A 23 -10.54 -11.82 -0.91
CA SER A 23 -10.54 -13.06 -1.67
C SER A 23 -10.49 -12.80 -3.18
N LEU A 24 -11.26 -11.82 -3.67
CA LEU A 24 -11.21 -11.38 -5.07
C LEU A 24 -9.83 -10.82 -5.43
N ARG A 25 -9.26 -10.01 -4.54
CA ARG A 25 -7.91 -9.48 -4.70
C ARG A 25 -6.87 -10.60 -4.80
N LEU A 26 -6.86 -11.55 -3.86
CA LEU A 26 -5.90 -12.66 -3.85
C LEU A 26 -6.02 -13.55 -5.09
N LYS A 27 -7.23 -13.72 -5.62
CA LYS A 27 -7.46 -14.45 -6.86
C LYS A 27 -6.79 -13.78 -8.06
N ASN A 28 -6.87 -12.45 -8.15
CA ASN A 28 -6.31 -11.68 -9.26
C ASN A 28 -4.82 -11.37 -9.08
N TYR A 29 -4.36 -11.20 -7.84
CA TYR A 29 -3.01 -10.80 -7.47
C TYR A 29 -2.47 -11.67 -6.30
N PRO A 30 -2.15 -12.95 -6.55
CA PRO A 30 -1.77 -13.90 -5.50
C PRO A 30 -0.43 -13.57 -4.83
N TYR A 31 0.47 -12.89 -5.55
CA TYR A 31 1.80 -12.49 -5.06
C TYR A 31 1.89 -11.02 -4.68
N ALA A 32 0.74 -10.38 -4.43
CA ALA A 32 0.74 -8.96 -4.10
C ALA A 32 1.51 -8.71 -2.79
N LYS A 33 2.28 -7.62 -2.78
CA LYS A 33 3.11 -7.28 -1.62
C LYS A 33 2.20 -6.86 -0.46
N PRO A 34 2.44 -7.32 0.77
CA PRO A 34 1.63 -6.90 1.92
C PRO A 34 1.88 -5.42 2.23
N ILE A 35 0.87 -4.69 2.72
CA ILE A 35 1.04 -3.36 3.33
C ILE A 35 1.83 -3.55 4.63
N ILE A 36 3.15 -3.63 4.49
CA ILE A 36 4.09 -3.51 5.60
C ILE A 36 4.78 -2.18 5.39
N THR A 37 4.45 -1.20 6.23
CA THR A 37 5.14 0.08 6.28
C THR A 37 6.48 -0.12 6.99
N LEU A 38 7.48 -0.60 6.26
CA LEU A 38 8.86 -0.53 6.76
C LEU A 38 9.31 0.93 6.69
N ASP A 39 9.87 1.44 7.78
CA ASP A 39 10.57 2.73 7.77
C ASP A 39 11.86 2.56 6.94
N LYS A 40 11.76 2.94 5.68
CA LYS A 40 12.80 2.79 4.66
C LYS A 40 13.94 3.80 4.84
N THR A 41 13.91 4.66 5.87
CA THR A 41 15.01 5.59 6.16
C THR A 41 16.23 4.91 6.80
N GLN A 42 16.09 3.70 7.34
CA GLN A 42 17.17 2.96 8.03
C GLN A 42 17.51 1.60 7.42
N THR A 43 16.76 1.15 6.43
CA THR A 43 17.01 -0.15 5.79
C THR A 43 17.38 0.09 4.33
N CYS A 44 18.64 -0.18 4.00
CA CYS A 44 19.07 -0.38 2.62
C CYS A 44 18.17 -1.50 2.09
N ILE A 45 17.17 -1.15 1.27
CA ILE A 45 16.29 -2.14 0.67
C ILE A 45 17.19 -2.91 -0.29
N PRO A 46 17.57 -4.16 0.03
CA PRO A 46 18.33 -4.92 -0.94
C PRO A 46 17.36 -5.13 -2.11
N CYS A 47 17.78 -4.74 -3.32
CA CYS A 47 17.19 -5.23 -4.57
C CYS A 47 15.90 -4.56 -5.09
N LEU A 48 15.66 -3.26 -4.87
CA LEU A 48 14.80 -2.51 -5.82
C LEU A 48 15.71 -1.84 -6.83
N GLU A 49 16.13 -2.57 -7.86
CA GLU A 49 16.80 -1.99 -9.03
C GLU A 49 15.76 -1.18 -9.83
N ILE A 50 15.63 0.10 -9.50
CA ILE A 50 14.74 1.02 -10.21
C ILE A 50 15.60 1.85 -11.16
N GLU A 51 15.35 1.78 -12.46
CA GLU A 51 16.10 2.56 -13.45
C GLU A 51 15.86 4.06 -13.27
N GLU A 52 14.59 4.48 -13.11
CA GLU A 52 14.23 5.90 -13.00
C GLU A 52 13.06 6.11 -12.01
N SER A 53 11.93 5.45 -12.25
CA SER A 53 10.80 5.43 -11.31
C SER A 53 10.10 4.08 -11.30
N ALA A 54 9.49 3.73 -10.17
CA ALA A 54 8.67 2.53 -10.06
C ALA A 54 7.45 2.79 -9.19
N GLU A 55 6.30 2.34 -9.68
CA GLU A 55 5.07 2.28 -8.90
C GLU A 55 4.92 0.87 -8.31
N ILE A 56 4.67 0.79 -7.01
CA ILE A 56 4.48 -0.48 -6.31
C ILE A 56 3.17 -0.43 -5.54
N GLU A 57 2.33 -1.41 -5.81
CA GLU A 57 1.10 -1.64 -5.07
C GLU A 57 1.34 -2.60 -3.89
N TYR A 58 0.79 -2.22 -2.76
CA TYR A 58 0.79 -2.96 -1.51
C TYR A 58 -0.65 -3.20 -1.08
N TYR A 59 -0.95 -4.37 -0.53
CA TYR A 59 -2.31 -4.74 -0.15
C TYR A 59 -2.44 -5.27 1.28
N SER A 60 -3.59 -5.03 1.90
CA SER A 60 -4.05 -5.61 3.16
C SER A 60 -5.55 -5.85 3.06
N LEU A 61 -6.16 -6.44 4.09
CA LEU A 61 -7.57 -6.78 4.14
C LEU A 61 -8.45 -5.57 3.78
N GLY A 62 -8.96 -5.54 2.54
CA GLY A 62 -9.80 -4.46 2.03
C GLY A 62 -9.08 -3.12 1.80
N PHE A 63 -7.75 -3.06 1.84
CA PHE A 63 -6.96 -1.85 1.63
C PHE A 63 -5.88 -2.03 0.58
N LYS A 64 -5.64 -0.97 -0.19
CA LYS A 64 -4.53 -0.87 -1.13
C LYS A 64 -3.74 0.40 -0.85
N MET A 65 -2.43 0.31 -0.93
CA MET A 65 -1.53 1.44 -0.90
C MET A 65 -0.63 1.40 -2.13
N THR A 66 -0.67 2.45 -2.93
CA THR A 66 0.21 2.62 -4.07
C THR A 66 1.31 3.58 -3.66
N MET A 67 2.58 3.16 -3.79
CA MET A 67 3.72 4.04 -3.57
C MET A 67 4.51 4.22 -4.86
N THR A 68 4.81 5.46 -5.21
CA THR A 68 5.72 5.77 -6.31
C THR A 68 7.09 6.09 -5.74
N TYR A 69 8.10 5.47 -6.32
CA TYR A 69 9.50 5.63 -5.97
C TYR A 69 10.25 6.27 -7.14
N TYR A 70 11.21 7.12 -6.84
CA TYR A 70 12.11 7.73 -7.81
C TYR A 70 13.56 7.50 -7.39
N ASN A 71 14.41 7.14 -8.35
CA ASN A 71 15.83 6.98 -8.12
C ASN A 71 16.53 8.34 -8.22
N ALA A 72 16.79 8.98 -7.07
CA ALA A 72 17.30 10.34 -7.02
C ALA A 72 18.79 10.45 -7.37
N LYS A 73 19.56 9.36 -7.27
CA LYS A 73 20.95 9.21 -7.75
C LYS A 73 21.50 7.82 -7.42
N LYS A 74 22.38 7.31 -8.29
CA LYS A 74 23.21 6.12 -8.06
C LYS A 74 24.43 6.56 -7.25
N ASP A 75 24.45 6.33 -5.95
CA ASP A 75 25.67 6.50 -5.14
C ASP A 75 26.46 5.19 -5.18
N ASN A 76 27.74 5.28 -5.59
CA ASN A 76 28.60 4.11 -5.79
C ASN A 76 29.03 3.46 -4.46
N GLU A 77 28.83 4.12 -3.33
CA GLU A 77 29.24 3.61 -2.00
C GLU A 77 28.08 3.00 -1.19
N THR A 78 26.84 3.47 -1.38
CA THR A 78 25.68 3.10 -0.53
C THR A 78 24.52 2.42 -1.26
N GLY A 79 24.52 2.41 -2.61
CA GLY A 79 23.40 1.91 -3.41
C GLY A 79 22.45 3.03 -3.87
N GLN A 80 21.36 2.66 -4.53
CA GLN A 80 20.39 3.61 -5.10
C GLN A 80 19.68 4.41 -3.99
N ILE A 81 19.63 5.75 -4.11
CA ILE A 81 18.78 6.59 -3.24
C ILE A 81 17.35 6.53 -3.78
N ILE A 82 16.50 5.77 -3.11
CA ILE A 82 15.09 5.63 -3.46
C ILE A 82 14.25 6.63 -2.67
N GLU A 83 13.77 7.68 -3.32
CA GLU A 83 12.83 8.63 -2.73
C GLU A 83 11.39 8.19 -2.97
N VAL A 84 10.52 8.32 -1.96
CA VAL A 84 9.07 8.19 -2.17
C VAL A 84 8.52 9.52 -2.67
N THR A 85 7.95 9.52 -3.87
CA THR A 85 7.40 10.72 -4.51
C THR A 85 5.89 10.82 -4.34
N SER A 86 5.19 9.69 -4.21
CA SER A 86 3.77 9.69 -3.89
C SER A 86 3.34 8.46 -3.10
N LYS A 87 2.24 8.62 -2.36
CA LYS A 87 1.52 7.57 -1.65
C LYS A 87 0.03 7.79 -1.83
N ASP A 88 -0.67 6.84 -2.41
CA ASP A 88 -2.13 6.82 -2.45
C ASP A 88 -2.65 5.66 -1.61
N PHE A 89 -3.66 5.92 -0.78
CA PHE A 89 -4.31 4.92 0.07
C PHE A 89 -5.77 4.74 -0.32
N TYR A 90 -6.20 3.49 -0.52
CA TYR A 90 -7.51 3.12 -1.03
C TYR A 90 -8.21 2.10 -0.12
N LEU A 91 -9.53 2.22 0.02
CA LEU A 91 -10.44 1.22 0.56
C LEU A 91 -11.10 0.44 -0.58
N PHE A 92 -11.22 -0.88 -0.40
CA PHE A 92 -11.73 -1.84 -1.39
C PHE A 92 -11.09 -1.66 -2.77
N ASN A 93 -9.78 -1.38 -2.78
CA ASN A 93 -8.96 -1.13 -3.97
C ASN A 93 -9.43 0.02 -4.89
N THR A 94 -10.49 0.75 -4.51
CA THR A 94 -11.25 1.62 -5.41
C THR A 94 -11.44 3.02 -4.81
N ILE A 95 -11.82 3.12 -3.54
CA ILE A 95 -12.16 4.38 -2.89
C ILE A 95 -10.87 5.01 -2.36
N LYS A 96 -10.36 6.06 -3.01
CA LYS A 96 -9.19 6.81 -2.52
C LYS A 96 -9.54 7.53 -1.22
N LEU A 97 -8.90 7.13 -0.13
CA LEU A 97 -9.08 7.71 1.20
C LEU A 97 -8.08 8.84 1.49
N TRP A 98 -6.85 8.69 0.99
CA TRP A 98 -5.78 9.64 1.26
C TRP A 98 -4.76 9.65 0.13
N THR A 99 -4.14 10.80 -0.08
CA THR A 99 -3.04 10.98 -1.02
C THR A 99 -1.98 11.87 -0.39
N TRP A 100 -0.73 11.53 -0.64
CA TRP A 100 0.42 12.37 -0.35
C TRP A 100 1.32 12.39 -1.55
N THR A 101 1.77 13.58 -1.91
CA THR A 101 2.69 13.80 -3.01
C THR A 101 3.80 14.72 -2.52
N LYS A 102 5.04 14.37 -2.84
CA LYS A 102 6.20 15.24 -2.60
C LYS A 102 6.17 16.31 -3.68
N THR A 103 5.79 17.53 -3.32
CA THR A 103 5.98 18.69 -4.19
C THR A 103 7.46 19.06 -4.19
N SER A 104 8.11 18.97 -5.35
CA SER A 104 9.43 19.58 -5.54
C SER A 104 9.30 21.07 -5.30
N LYS A 105 10.02 21.62 -4.32
CA LYS A 105 10.25 23.06 -4.28
C LYS A 105 11.18 23.37 -5.46
N ASN A 106 10.63 24.02 -6.48
CA ASN A 106 11.44 24.72 -7.49
C ASN A 106 12.41 25.68 -6.83
#